data_AF-A0A511IZ99-F1
#
_entry.id   AF-A0A511IZ99-F1
#
_cell.length_a   1.000
_cell.length_b   1.000
_cell.length_c   1.000
_cell.angle_alpha   90.00
_cell.angle_beta   90.00
_cell.angle_gamma   90.00
#
_symmetry.space_group_name_H-M   'P 1'
#
loop_
_entity.id
_entity.type
_entity.pdbx_description
1 polymer ?
#
loop_
_entity_poly.entity_id
_entity_poly.type
_entity_poly.pdbx_seq_one_letter_code
_entity_poly.pdbx_strand_id
1 'polypeptide(L)'
;MERDVIHLVGKITRKYHSANPFIICEQMGILLKYVPFLENPKGQFQEILGKPIIFINDSLRDSEERFYVCAHELGHALFHRDLSSYYVSTRTSRNKSESEANCFAANLLVSLYKEELDHYPRQIELLSKYYGLPVEAYHFLT
;
A
#
# COMPACT_ATOMS: atom_id res chain seq x y z
N MET A 1 16.37 -3.64 4.11
CA MET A 1 15.30 -2.74 3.64
C MET A 1 14.20 -3.53 2.96
N GLU A 2 14.37 -4.02 1.72
CA GLU A 2 13.32 -4.81 1.04
C GLU A 2 12.94 -6.11 1.78
N ARG A 3 13.93 -6.86 2.29
CA ARG A 3 13.65 -8.05 3.13
C ARG A 3 12.82 -7.72 4.37
N ASP A 4 13.04 -6.56 4.96
CA ASP A 4 12.30 -6.12 6.16
C ASP A 4 10.86 -5.78 5.80
N VAL A 5 10.64 -5.17 4.64
CA VAL A 5 9.31 -4.90 4.08
C VAL A 5 8.57 -6.21 3.77
N ILE A 6 9.23 -7.20 3.17
CA ILE A 6 8.62 -8.53 2.89
C ILE A 6 8.21 -9.22 4.20
N HIS A 7 9.07 -9.18 5.21
CA HIS A 7 8.73 -9.71 6.54
C HIS A 7 7.56 -8.95 7.18
N LEU A 8 7.49 -7.64 7.01
CA LEU A 8 6.38 -6.82 7.47
C LEU A 8 5.07 -7.23 6.78
N VAL A 9 5.06 -7.41 5.46
CA VAL A 9 3.89 -7.90 4.72
C VAL A 9 3.40 -9.21 5.34
N GLY A 10 4.28 -10.19 5.52
CA GLY A 10 3.92 -11.46 6.15
C GLY A 10 3.38 -11.31 7.59
N LYS A 11 3.90 -10.37 8.38
CA LYS A 11 3.40 -10.08 9.73
C LYS A 11 2.00 -9.46 9.69
N ILE A 12 1.77 -8.51 8.79
CA ILE A 12 0.49 -7.81 8.63
C ILE A 12 -0.58 -8.77 8.14
N THR A 13 -0.32 -9.55 7.09
CA THR A 13 -1.30 -10.50 6.54
C THR A 13 -1.69 -11.57 7.56
N ARG A 14 -0.74 -12.08 8.35
CA ARG A 14 -1.04 -13.00 9.46
C ARG A 14 -1.84 -12.35 10.59
N LYS A 15 -1.57 -11.08 10.91
CA LYS A 15 -2.24 -10.37 12.01
C LYS A 15 -3.70 -10.07 11.70
N TYR A 16 -3.99 -9.65 10.47
CA TYR A 16 -5.33 -9.23 10.05
C TYR A 16 -6.08 -10.31 9.27
N HIS A 17 -5.46 -11.48 9.08
CA HIS A 17 -6.01 -12.62 8.33
C HIS A 17 -6.48 -12.25 6.92
N SER A 18 -5.85 -11.24 6.31
CA SER A 18 -6.10 -10.84 4.94
C SER A 18 -4.92 -10.04 4.38
N ALA A 19 -4.72 -10.11 3.08
CA ALA A 19 -3.83 -9.26 2.28
C ALA A 19 -4.58 -8.15 1.54
N ASN A 20 -5.91 -8.08 1.66
CA ASN A 20 -6.68 -7.01 1.04
C ASN A 20 -6.43 -5.69 1.79
N PRO A 21 -5.87 -4.66 1.12
CA PRO A 21 -5.48 -3.42 1.80
C PRO A 21 -6.67 -2.70 2.43
N PHE A 22 -7.89 -2.83 1.87
CA PHE A 22 -9.10 -2.23 2.42
C PHE A 22 -9.51 -2.90 3.73
N ILE A 23 -9.49 -4.25 3.78
CA ILE A 23 -9.78 -5.03 4.99
C ILE A 23 -8.75 -4.72 6.08
N ILE A 24 -7.47 -4.65 5.73
CA ILE A 24 -6.41 -4.31 6.68
C ILE A 24 -6.63 -2.91 7.24
N CYS A 25 -6.94 -1.92 6.39
CA CYS A 25 -7.22 -0.55 6.84
C CYS A 25 -8.39 -0.50 7.82
N GLU A 26 -9.50 -1.17 7.50
CA GLU A 26 -10.68 -1.26 8.36
C GLU A 26 -10.33 -1.85 9.74
N GLN A 27 -9.67 -3.00 9.77
CA GLN A 27 -9.29 -3.66 11.03
C GLN A 27 -8.24 -2.87 11.83
N MET A 28 -7.43 -2.06 11.15
CA MET A 28 -6.48 -1.14 11.79
C MET A 28 -7.13 0.13 12.36
N GLY A 29 -8.41 0.36 12.08
CA GLY A 29 -9.10 1.61 12.41
C GLY A 29 -8.62 2.80 11.57
N ILE A 30 -8.10 2.55 10.36
CA ILE A 30 -7.74 3.59 9.39
C ILE A 30 -8.99 3.94 8.60
N LEU A 31 -9.40 5.21 8.64
CA LEU A 31 -10.56 5.67 7.91
C LEU A 31 -10.23 5.82 6.42
N LEU A 32 -11.02 5.20 5.55
CA LEU A 32 -10.90 5.35 4.10
C LEU A 32 -11.92 6.35 3.57
N LYS A 33 -11.46 7.28 2.73
CA LYS A 33 -12.32 8.27 2.08
C LYS A 33 -11.95 8.44 0.61
N TYR A 34 -12.95 8.35 -0.24
CA TYR A 34 -12.83 8.80 -1.62
C TYR A 34 -13.09 10.30 -1.69
N VAL A 35 -12.20 11.04 -2.35
CA VAL A 35 -12.29 12.49 -2.48
C VAL A 35 -11.91 12.92 -3.91
N PRO A 36 -12.48 14.02 -4.43
CA PRO A 36 -12.10 14.52 -5.74
C PRO A 36 -10.72 15.19 -5.65
N PHE A 37 -9.67 14.42 -5.90
CA PHE A 37 -8.35 14.99 -6.15
C PHE A 37 -8.26 15.48 -7.60
N LEU A 38 -7.30 16.37 -7.85
CA LEU A 38 -6.82 16.61 -9.23
C LEU A 38 -6.08 15.35 -9.73
N GLU A 39 -5.41 15.41 -10.87
CA GLU A 39 -4.72 14.24 -11.44
C GLU A 39 -3.71 13.60 -10.48
N ASN A 40 -3.04 14.40 -9.64
CA ASN A 40 -2.15 13.93 -8.59
C ASN A 40 -2.35 14.75 -7.30
N PRO A 41 -2.14 14.13 -6.12
CA PRO A 41 -1.83 12.71 -5.92
C PRO A 41 -3.07 11.82 -6.12
N LYS A 42 -2.86 10.54 -6.42
CA LYS A 42 -3.95 9.54 -6.56
C LYS A 42 -4.44 8.98 -5.22
N GLY A 43 -3.60 9.06 -4.19
CA GLY A 43 -3.92 8.73 -2.81
C GLY A 43 -3.14 9.61 -1.86
N GLN A 44 -3.54 9.62 -0.58
CA GLN A 44 -2.78 10.30 0.47
C GLN A 44 -3.13 9.76 1.85
N PHE A 45 -2.12 9.32 2.59
CA PHE A 45 -2.21 9.07 4.03
C PHE A 45 -1.99 10.36 4.84
N GLN A 46 -2.86 10.59 5.83
CA GLN A 46 -2.71 11.66 6.81
C GLN A 46 -3.20 11.21 8.20
N GLU A 47 -2.59 11.74 9.26
CA GLU A 47 -3.12 11.63 10.61
C GLU A 47 -3.75 12.97 11.02
N ILE A 48 -5.07 12.99 11.20
CA ILE A 48 -5.82 14.20 11.57
C ILE A 48 -6.37 14.01 12.97
N LEU A 49 -5.91 14.85 13.93
CA LEU A 49 -6.30 14.77 15.33
C LEU A 49 -6.11 13.36 15.94
N GLY A 50 -4.98 12.71 15.62
CA GLY A 50 -4.66 11.34 16.08
C GLY A 50 -5.45 10.23 15.37
N LYS A 51 -6.27 10.57 14.36
CA LYS A 51 -7.01 9.58 13.57
C LYS A 51 -6.31 9.37 12.23
N PRO A 52 -5.83 8.15 11.93
CA PRO A 52 -5.26 7.85 10.63
C PRO A 52 -6.36 7.79 9.56
N ILE A 53 -6.14 8.47 8.46
CA ILE A 53 -7.06 8.56 7.32
C ILE A 53 -6.25 8.31 6.03
N ILE A 54 -6.78 7.44 5.17
CA ILE A 54 -6.31 7.29 3.80
C ILE A 54 -7.37 7.89 2.88
N PHE A 55 -6.93 8.86 2.09
CA PHE A 55 -7.71 9.44 1.01
C PHE A 55 -7.34 8.76 -0.31
N ILE A 56 -8.33 8.43 -1.13
CA ILE A 56 -8.15 7.88 -2.47
C ILE A 56 -8.90 8.79 -3.44
N ASN A 57 -8.33 9.04 -4.62
CA ASN A 57 -9.03 9.82 -5.65
C ASN A 57 -10.34 9.12 -6.03
N ASP A 58 -11.45 9.86 -6.04
CA ASP A 58 -12.78 9.37 -6.39
C ASP A 58 -12.84 8.77 -7.80
N SER A 59 -11.98 9.25 -8.71
CA SER A 59 -11.84 8.68 -10.06
C SER A 59 -11.39 7.21 -10.06
N LEU A 60 -10.82 6.72 -8.96
CA LEU A 60 -10.36 5.34 -8.81
C LEU A 60 -11.38 4.43 -8.13
N ARG A 61 -12.56 4.94 -7.73
CA ARG A 61 -13.56 4.18 -6.95
C ARG A 61 -13.86 2.80 -7.54
N ASP A 62 -14.03 2.74 -8.86
CA ASP A 62 -14.35 1.50 -9.58
C ASP A 62 -13.16 0.95 -10.37
N SER A 63 -11.98 1.58 -10.26
CA SER A 63 -10.75 1.14 -10.92
C SER A 63 -10.00 0.13 -10.06
N GLU A 64 -9.36 -0.87 -10.67
CA GLU A 64 -8.46 -1.80 -9.95
C GLU A 64 -7.22 -1.10 -9.38
N GLU A 65 -6.82 0.05 -9.94
CA GLU A 65 -5.72 0.87 -9.42
C GLU A 65 -5.94 1.31 -7.96
N ARG A 66 -7.18 1.31 -7.47
CA ARG A 66 -7.47 1.57 -6.06
C ARG A 66 -6.76 0.62 -5.10
N PHE A 67 -6.51 -0.63 -5.51
CA PHE A 67 -5.83 -1.62 -4.67
C PHE A 67 -4.37 -1.24 -4.46
N TYR A 68 -3.66 -0.92 -5.54
CA TYR A 68 -2.28 -0.43 -5.45
C TYR A 68 -2.19 0.86 -4.63
N VAL A 69 -3.03 1.86 -4.93
CA VAL A 69 -3.02 3.14 -4.21
C VAL A 69 -3.30 2.93 -2.72
N CYS A 70 -4.34 2.15 -2.37
CA CYS A 70 -4.64 1.87 -0.97
C CYS A 70 -3.50 1.10 -0.27
N ALA A 71 -2.88 0.13 -0.93
CA ALA A 71 -1.76 -0.62 -0.39
C ALA A 71 -0.51 0.26 -0.17
N HIS A 72 -0.25 1.18 -1.09
CA HIS A 72 0.83 2.16 -1.00
C HIS A 72 0.64 3.10 0.20
N GLU A 73 -0.55 3.71 0.34
CA GLU A 73 -0.85 4.59 1.47
C GLU A 73 -0.89 3.83 2.82
N LEU A 74 -1.33 2.56 2.81
CA LEU A 74 -1.21 1.68 3.98
C LEU A 74 0.26 1.44 4.36
N GLY A 75 1.14 1.29 3.37
CA GLY A 75 2.58 1.26 3.58
C GLY A 75 3.05 2.51 4.34
N HIS A 76 2.69 3.70 3.86
CA HIS A 76 2.99 4.95 4.57
C HIS A 76 2.45 4.97 6.00
N ALA A 77 1.21 4.54 6.22
CA ALA A 77 0.61 4.50 7.55
C ALA A 77 1.39 3.59 8.53
N LEU A 78 1.87 2.44 8.04
CA LEU A 78 2.65 1.49 8.83
C LEU A 78 4.03 2.02 9.17
N PHE A 79 4.75 2.55 8.18
CA PHE A 79 6.08 3.09 8.40
C PHE A 79 6.03 4.34 9.27
N HIS A 80 5.08 5.26 9.03
CA HIS A 80 4.92 6.47 9.84
C HIS A 80 4.73 6.15 11.33
N ARG A 81 3.98 5.09 11.66
CA ARG A 81 3.76 4.65 13.04
C ARG A 81 4.97 3.98 13.69
N ASP A 82 5.79 3.28 12.92
CA ASP A 82 7.05 2.70 13.41
C ASP A 82 8.14 3.78 13.63
N LEU A 83 8.01 4.91 12.92
CA LEU A 83 9.04 5.95 12.79
C LEU A 83 8.86 7.16 13.70
N SER A 84 8.23 6.99 14.86
CA SER A 84 8.01 8.05 15.86
C SER A 84 9.26 8.83 16.33
N SER A 85 10.48 8.57 15.82
CA SER A 85 11.70 9.25 16.30
C SER A 85 12.69 9.80 15.26
N TYR A 86 12.63 9.55 13.95
CA TYR A 86 13.86 9.82 13.15
C TYR A 86 13.74 10.20 11.67
N TYR A 87 12.71 10.95 11.26
CA TYR A 87 12.69 11.50 9.90
C TYR A 87 12.75 13.03 9.88
N VAL A 88 13.98 13.54 9.75
CA VAL A 88 14.21 14.89 9.21
C VAL A 88 13.72 14.88 7.76
N SER A 89 12.87 15.84 7.39
CA SER A 89 12.25 15.98 6.07
C SER A 89 13.25 16.39 4.98
N THR A 90 14.25 15.54 4.72
CA THR A 90 15.17 15.66 3.58
C THR A 90 14.55 15.03 2.32
N ARG A 91 15.07 15.38 1.14
CA ARG A 91 14.65 14.74 -0.12
C ARG A 91 14.98 13.24 -0.14
N THR A 92 16.07 12.85 0.52
CA THR A 92 16.50 11.45 0.62
C THR A 92 15.58 10.60 1.48
N SER A 93 15.03 11.16 2.57
CA SER A 93 14.07 10.43 3.40
C SER A 93 12.74 10.21 2.72
N ARG A 94 12.24 11.21 2.00
CA ARG A 94 11.01 11.07 1.20
C ARG A 94 11.16 9.97 0.15
N ASN A 95 12.23 10.00 -0.66
CA ASN A 95 12.47 8.98 -1.67
C ASN A 95 12.54 7.56 -1.07
N LYS A 96 13.16 7.42 0.10
CA LYS A 96 13.21 6.14 0.82
C LYS A 96 11.81 5.70 1.25
N SER A 97 11.01 6.58 1.85
CA SER A 97 9.64 6.26 2.29
C SER A 97 8.74 5.86 1.12
N GLU A 98 8.83 6.55 -0.02
CA GLU A 98 8.10 6.19 -1.24
C GLU A 98 8.51 4.80 -1.76
N SER A 99 9.82 4.51 -1.76
CA SER A 99 10.33 3.21 -2.19
C SER A 99 9.90 2.08 -1.25
N GLU A 100 9.87 2.33 0.07
CA GLU A 100 9.38 1.36 1.06
C GLU A 100 7.87 1.12 0.89
N ALA A 101 7.08 2.17 0.66
CA ALA A 101 5.65 2.07 0.38
C ALA A 101 5.35 1.31 -0.92
N ASN A 102 6.09 1.58 -2.00
CA ASN A 102 5.97 0.85 -3.26
C ASN A 102 6.33 -0.63 -3.11
N CYS A 103 7.44 -0.92 -2.42
CA CYS A 103 7.86 -2.29 -2.13
C CYS A 103 6.80 -3.04 -1.31
N PHE A 104 6.23 -2.38 -0.30
CA PHE A 104 5.17 -2.93 0.54
C PHE A 104 3.93 -3.24 -0.29
N ALA A 105 3.46 -2.28 -1.10
CA ALA A 105 2.30 -2.43 -1.94
C ALA A 105 2.46 -3.61 -2.92
N ALA A 106 3.58 -3.68 -3.64
CA ALA A 106 3.84 -4.75 -4.59
C ALA A 106 3.77 -6.15 -3.93
N ASN A 107 4.44 -6.32 -2.78
CA ASN A 107 4.48 -7.60 -2.07
C ASN A 107 3.14 -7.95 -1.39
N LEU A 108 2.39 -6.95 -0.91
CA LEU A 108 1.04 -7.17 -0.38
C LEU A 108 0.10 -7.65 -1.48
N LEU A 109 0.16 -7.06 -2.67
CA LEU A 109 -0.68 -7.46 -3.80
C LEU A 109 -0.36 -8.87 -4.34
N VAL A 110 0.90 -9.32 -4.26
CA VAL A 110 1.23 -10.74 -4.49
C VAL A 110 0.53 -11.65 -3.49
N SER A 111 0.49 -11.24 -2.22
CA SER A 111 -0.20 -12.00 -1.16
C SER A 111 -1.71 -11.99 -1.37
N LEU A 112 -2.29 -10.86 -1.81
CA LEU A 112 -3.71 -10.76 -2.15
C LEU A 112 -4.07 -11.66 -3.33
N TYR A 113 -3.25 -11.67 -4.38
CA TYR A 113 -3.43 -12.60 -5.50
C TYR A 113 -3.49 -14.05 -5.03
N LYS A 114 -2.57 -14.45 -4.16
CA LYS A 114 -2.55 -15.80 -3.60
C LYS A 114 -3.77 -16.08 -2.72
N GLU A 115 -4.20 -15.11 -1.92
CA GLU A 115 -5.38 -15.24 -1.07
C GLU A 115 -6.67 -15.45 -1.88
N GLU A 116 -6.85 -14.69 -2.96
CA GLU A 116 -8.08 -14.76 -3.77
C GLU A 116 -8.12 -15.95 -4.73
N LEU A 117 -6.96 -16.39 -5.24
CA LEU A 117 -6.88 -17.39 -6.30
C LEU A 117 -6.20 -18.71 -5.88
N ASP A 118 -5.77 -18.82 -4.63
CA ASP A 118 -5.10 -19.99 -4.04
C ASP A 118 -3.82 -20.44 -4.78
N HIS A 119 -3.20 -19.53 -5.55
CA HIS A 119 -1.91 -19.75 -6.19
C HIS A 119 -1.16 -18.43 -6.42
N TYR A 120 0.17 -18.48 -6.55
CA TYR A 120 0.97 -17.29 -6.91
C TYR A 120 0.74 -16.87 -8.37
N PRO A 121 0.89 -15.58 -8.71
CA PRO A 121 0.76 -15.12 -10.09
C PRO A 121 1.87 -15.75 -10.95
N ARG A 122 1.49 -16.33 -12.10
CA ARG A 122 2.47 -16.90 -13.06
C ARG A 122 3.18 -15.84 -13.90
N GLN A 123 2.61 -14.64 -13.97
CA GLN A 123 3.06 -13.49 -14.74
C GLN A 123 2.78 -12.23 -13.91
N ILE A 124 3.76 -11.33 -13.82
CA ILE A 124 3.67 -10.13 -12.98
C ILE A 124 2.57 -9.19 -13.49
N GLU A 125 2.32 -9.18 -14.79
CA GLU A 125 1.27 -8.38 -15.46
C GLU A 125 -0.14 -8.69 -14.97
N LEU A 126 -0.35 -9.87 -14.37
CA LEU A 126 -1.62 -10.20 -13.72
C LEU A 126 -1.89 -9.29 -12.52
N LEU A 127 -0.85 -8.86 -11.80
CA LEU A 127 -1.00 -7.92 -10.68
C LEU A 127 -1.42 -6.53 -11.16
N SER A 128 -0.93 -6.09 -12.33
CA SER A 128 -1.41 -4.85 -12.95
C SER A 128 -2.85 -4.97 -13.40
N LYS A 129 -3.21 -6.11 -14.00
CA LYS A 129 -4.57 -6.34 -14.48
C LYS A 129 -5.60 -6.36 -13.34
N TYR A 130 -5.30 -7.06 -12.24
CA TYR A 130 -6.26 -7.27 -11.16
C TYR A 130 -6.18 -6.23 -10.05
N TYR A 131 -5.04 -5.58 -9.85
CA TYR A 131 -4.84 -4.68 -8.70
C TYR A 131 -4.16 -3.35 -9.08
N GLY A 132 -3.99 -3.08 -10.37
CA GLY A 132 -3.40 -1.85 -10.89
C GLY A 132 -1.97 -1.59 -10.42
N LEU A 133 -1.18 -2.64 -10.14
CA LEU A 133 0.25 -2.51 -9.89
C LEU A 133 0.93 -1.79 -11.09
N PRO A 134 1.66 -0.69 -10.89
CA PRO A 134 2.36 -0.02 -11.97
C PRO A 134 3.60 -0.81 -12.41
N VAL A 135 3.98 -0.71 -13.69
CA VAL A 135 5.11 -1.43 -14.27
C VAL A 135 6.42 -1.09 -13.55
N GLU A 136 6.54 0.17 -13.12
CA GLU A 136 7.67 0.66 -12.37
C GLU A 136 7.86 -0.09 -11.05
N ALA A 137 6.82 -0.68 -10.46
CA ALA A 137 6.92 -1.43 -9.21
C ALA A 137 7.37 -2.89 -9.39
N TYR A 138 7.52 -3.39 -10.62
CA TYR A 138 7.86 -4.79 -10.87
C TYR A 138 9.25 -5.18 -10.35
N HIS A 139 10.18 -4.24 -10.30
CA HIS A 139 11.54 -4.48 -9.79
C HIS A 139 11.57 -4.85 -8.30
N PHE A 140 10.48 -4.63 -7.55
CA PHE A 140 10.36 -5.10 -6.16
C PHE A 140 9.97 -6.59 -6.04
N LEU A 141 9.70 -7.26 -7.17
CA LEU A 141 9.22 -8.65 -7.25
C LEU A 141 10.22 -9.60 -7.91
N THR A 142 11.39 -9.10 -8.32
CA THR A 142 12.47 -9.86 -8.96
C THR A 142 13.56 -10.24 -7.97
#